data_AF-A0A9D5VJX8-F1
#
_entry.id   AF-A0A9D5VJX8-F1
#
_cell.length_a   1.000
_cell.length_b   1.000
_cell.length_c   1.000
_cell.angle_alpha   90.00
_cell.angle_beta   90.00
_cell.angle_gamma   90.00
#
_symmetry.space_group_name_H-M   'P 1'
#
loop_
_entity.id
_entity.type
_entity.pdbx_description
1 polymer ?
#
loop_
_entity_poly.entity_id
_entity_poly.type
_entity_poly.pdbx_seq_one_letter_code
_entity_poly.pdbx_strand_id
1 'polypeptide(L)'
;MIEELRLLDSKFQKIIVSPIKEKDQDIGYSSIVICNDSAIGGGVSSSEDESVKIAIAEFIERSLFKMISNSDQRQDFLLDEHPTTSGFAAGFDHSKTFLRALCEATERWLWSKWIDEGFFVPSISIPLQNMTPLERFFLSHFDSTQFRKMSITIDHPITGKATAYFAVCLGIKGNGIFPGSRVSFVEDNLWVHPLVEAYRHLDIFNKRDKDRALADFDFIDQRIIYFGENKEHALNTISTCKRTDWPKITYKLTKEYPTNKQYYLWRVLADNYKGWHQGCYDRFVY
;
A
#
# COMPACT_ATOMS: atom_id res chain seq x y z
N MET A 1 -15.61 11.84 16.49
CA MET A 1 -15.18 10.68 15.68
C MET A 1 -16.33 9.96 14.97
N ILE A 2 -17.14 9.08 15.59
CA ILE A 2 -18.18 8.33 14.85
C ILE A 2 -19.16 9.25 14.09
N GLU A 3 -19.60 10.34 14.72
CA GLU A 3 -20.46 11.33 14.07
C GLU A 3 -19.76 12.01 12.88
N GLU A 4 -18.47 12.30 13.00
CA GLU A 4 -17.66 12.87 11.89
C GLU A 4 -17.54 11.88 10.73
N LEU A 5 -17.40 10.58 11.00
CA LEU A 5 -17.39 9.55 9.95
C LEU A 5 -18.74 9.47 9.22
N ARG A 6 -19.86 9.63 9.95
CA ARG A 6 -21.21 9.70 9.35
C ARG A 6 -21.45 10.99 8.57
N LEU A 7 -20.80 12.09 8.95
CA LEU A 7 -20.84 13.34 8.18
C LEU A 7 -20.03 13.23 6.89
N LEU A 8 -18.95 12.44 6.88
CA LEU A 8 -18.13 12.17 5.69
C LEU A 8 -18.82 11.22 4.71
N ASP A 9 -19.40 10.13 5.20
CA ASP A 9 -20.23 9.23 4.40
C ASP A 9 -21.45 8.80 5.22
N SER A 10 -22.63 9.24 4.81
CA SER A 10 -23.90 8.93 5.47
C SER A 10 -24.21 7.43 5.50
N LYS A 11 -23.53 6.63 4.68
CA LYS A 11 -23.65 5.17 4.64
C LYS A 11 -22.70 4.44 5.59
N PHE A 12 -21.88 5.16 6.37
CA PHE A 12 -21.07 4.57 7.44
C PHE A 12 -21.94 3.78 8.42
N GLN A 13 -21.59 2.53 8.67
CA GLN A 13 -22.34 1.65 9.58
C GLN A 13 -21.59 1.42 10.88
N LYS A 14 -20.39 0.81 10.81
CA LYS A 14 -19.63 0.37 11.98
C LYS A 14 -18.15 0.12 11.67
N ILE A 15 -17.36 0.00 12.73
CA ILE A 15 -15.99 -0.52 12.70
C ILE A 15 -16.02 -1.91 13.34
N ILE A 16 -15.45 -2.90 12.66
CA ILE A 16 -15.28 -4.26 13.19
C ILE A 16 -13.81 -4.44 13.53
N VAL A 17 -13.54 -4.86 14.76
CA VAL A 17 -12.19 -5.19 15.24
C VAL A 17 -12.13 -6.70 15.47
N SER A 18 -11.11 -7.35 14.94
CA SER A 18 -10.88 -8.79 15.06
C SER A 18 -9.45 -9.05 15.54
N PRO A 19 -9.27 -9.75 16.67
CA PRO A 19 -7.93 -10.13 17.13
C PRO A 19 -7.30 -11.17 16.20
N ILE A 20 -6.00 -11.05 15.97
CA ILE A 20 -5.16 -12.04 15.31
C ILE A 20 -4.52 -12.87 16.42
N LYS A 21 -4.78 -14.17 16.43
CA LYS A 21 -4.40 -15.07 17.53
C LYS A 21 -3.35 -16.08 17.13
N GLU A 22 -2.41 -16.34 18.02
CA GLU A 22 -1.50 -17.48 18.00
C GLU A 22 -1.55 -18.18 19.36
N LYS A 23 -1.93 -19.46 19.39
CA LYS A 23 -2.07 -20.26 20.64
C LYS A 23 -2.86 -19.53 21.74
N ASP A 24 -4.03 -19.01 21.37
CA ASP A 24 -4.93 -18.24 22.25
C ASP A 24 -4.40 -16.89 22.77
N GLN A 25 -3.24 -16.43 22.30
CA GLN A 25 -2.71 -15.09 22.59
C GLN A 25 -3.00 -14.13 21.44
N ASP A 26 -3.45 -12.93 21.77
CA ASP A 26 -3.61 -11.85 20.80
C ASP A 26 -2.23 -11.31 20.42
N ILE A 27 -1.83 -11.57 19.16
CA ILE A 27 -0.55 -11.12 18.60
C ILE A 27 -0.69 -9.88 17.71
N GLY A 28 -1.93 -9.47 17.43
CA GLY A 28 -2.27 -8.24 16.74
C GLY A 28 -3.78 -8.12 16.51
N TYR A 29 -4.17 -7.11 15.74
CA TYR A 29 -5.56 -6.74 15.50
C TYR A 29 -5.74 -6.36 14.04
N SER A 30 -6.85 -6.80 13.45
CA SER A 30 -7.35 -6.33 12.17
C SER A 30 -8.63 -5.55 12.40
N SER A 31 -8.70 -4.34 11.85
CA SER A 31 -9.86 -3.46 11.90
C SER A 31 -10.37 -3.18 10.50
N ILE A 32 -11.68 -3.20 10.31
CA ILE A 32 -12.34 -2.84 9.05
C ILE A 32 -13.47 -1.85 9.28
N VAL A 33 -13.56 -0.84 8.43
CA VAL A 33 -14.66 0.13 8.38
C VAL A 33 -15.69 -0.33 7.35
N ILE A 34 -16.92 -0.56 7.78
CA ILE A 34 -18.02 -1.00 6.91
C ILE A 34 -18.92 0.19 6.55
N CYS A 35 -19.13 0.37 5.25
CA CYS A 35 -20.02 1.36 4.66
C CYS A 35 -20.91 0.66 3.62
N ASN A 36 -22.24 0.74 3.78
CA ASN A 36 -23.20 0.06 2.89
C ASN A 36 -22.84 -1.42 2.63
N ASP A 37 -22.60 -2.18 3.71
CA ASP A 37 -22.21 -3.60 3.69
C ASP A 37 -20.90 -3.92 2.96
N SER A 38 -20.13 -2.90 2.58
CA SER A 38 -18.82 -3.02 1.92
C SER A 38 -17.71 -2.56 2.85
N ALA A 39 -16.57 -3.28 2.84
CA ALA A 39 -15.38 -2.85 3.55
C ALA A 39 -14.70 -1.72 2.78
N ILE A 40 -14.57 -0.54 3.39
CA ILE A 40 -13.99 0.65 2.75
C ILE A 40 -12.58 0.94 3.29
N GLY A 41 -12.36 0.83 4.60
CA GLY A 41 -11.04 1.05 5.20
C GLY A 41 -10.57 -0.19 5.97
N GLY A 42 -9.27 -0.47 5.95
CA GLY A 42 -8.66 -1.59 6.64
C GLY A 42 -7.42 -1.16 7.42
N GLY A 43 -7.19 -1.79 8.57
CA GLY A 43 -6.02 -1.51 9.39
C GLY A 43 -5.53 -2.77 10.09
N VAL A 44 -4.21 -2.93 10.18
CA VAL A 44 -3.57 -4.02 10.90
C VAL A 44 -2.42 -3.46 11.72
N SER A 45 -2.38 -3.81 13.00
CA SER A 45 -1.27 -3.47 13.90
C SER A 45 -1.20 -4.48 15.05
N SER A 46 -0.07 -4.53 15.76
CA SER A 46 0.03 -5.18 17.07
C SER A 46 -0.82 -4.49 18.16
N SER A 47 -1.27 -3.25 17.92
CA SER A 47 -2.13 -2.46 18.81
C SER A 47 -3.54 -2.32 18.24
N GLU A 48 -4.55 -2.56 19.07
CA GLU A 48 -5.96 -2.40 18.70
C GLU A 48 -6.27 -0.97 18.25
N ASP A 49 -5.91 0.02 19.08
CA ASP A 49 -6.13 1.44 18.82
C ASP A 49 -5.45 1.90 17.52
N GLU A 50 -4.23 1.42 17.27
CA GLU A 50 -3.52 1.75 16.03
C GLU A 50 -4.20 1.11 14.82
N SER A 51 -4.64 -0.15 14.91
CA SER A 51 -5.37 -0.80 13.82
C SER A 51 -6.66 -0.05 13.47
N VAL A 52 -7.40 0.45 14.48
CA VAL A 52 -8.60 1.25 14.29
C VAL A 52 -8.27 2.59 13.65
N LYS A 53 -7.22 3.29 14.11
CA LYS A 53 -6.78 4.56 13.53
C LYS A 53 -6.39 4.42 12.06
N ILE A 54 -5.68 3.35 11.68
CA ILE A 54 -5.33 3.07 10.29
C ILE A 54 -6.60 2.85 9.45
N ALA A 55 -7.52 2.02 9.95
CA ALA A 55 -8.77 1.73 9.22
C ALA A 55 -9.64 2.99 9.02
N ILE A 56 -9.73 3.84 10.05
CA ILE A 56 -10.45 5.12 9.95
C ILE A 56 -9.75 6.07 8.97
N ALA A 57 -8.42 6.18 9.02
CA ALA A 57 -7.66 7.02 8.11
C ALA A 57 -7.90 6.62 6.65
N GLU A 58 -7.83 5.33 6.33
CA GLU A 58 -8.13 4.83 4.98
C GLU A 58 -9.58 5.12 4.55
N PHE A 59 -10.54 5.00 5.47
CA PHE A 59 -11.94 5.38 5.19
C PHE A 59 -12.09 6.88 4.89
N ILE A 60 -11.45 7.75 5.68
CA ILE A 60 -11.47 9.21 5.45
C ILE A 60 -10.86 9.52 4.08
N GLU A 61 -9.71 8.91 3.77
CA GLU A 61 -9.03 9.08 2.48
C GLU A 61 -9.94 8.73 1.31
N ARG A 62 -10.56 7.55 1.34
CA ARG A 62 -11.44 7.07 0.25
C ARG A 62 -12.72 7.91 0.14
N SER A 63 -13.27 8.36 1.26
CA SER A 63 -14.47 9.21 1.28
C SER A 63 -14.17 10.58 0.65
N LEU A 64 -13.07 11.21 1.06
CA LEU A 64 -12.66 12.50 0.50
C LEU A 64 -12.20 12.38 -0.95
N PHE A 65 -11.49 11.32 -1.33
CA PHE A 65 -11.16 11.03 -2.73
C PHE A 65 -12.42 11.00 -3.60
N LYS A 66 -13.48 10.33 -3.14
CA LYS A 66 -14.76 10.28 -3.85
C LYS A 66 -15.41 11.66 -3.96
N MET A 67 -15.33 12.48 -2.91
CA MET A 67 -15.84 13.86 -2.96
C MET A 67 -15.06 14.71 -3.98
N ILE A 68 -13.73 14.65 -3.98
CA ILE A 68 -12.87 15.38 -4.92
C ILE A 68 -13.12 14.91 -6.36
N SER A 69 -13.23 13.59 -6.56
CA SER A 69 -13.46 13.00 -7.89
C SER A 69 -14.77 13.45 -8.54
N ASN A 70 -15.77 13.80 -7.71
CA ASN A 70 -17.09 14.26 -8.16
C ASN A 70 -17.25 15.79 -8.09
N SER A 71 -16.17 16.54 -7.91
CA SER A 71 -16.20 18.01 -7.84
C SER A 71 -15.28 18.65 -8.89
N ASP A 72 -15.39 19.96 -9.02
CA ASP A 72 -14.52 20.75 -9.91
C ASP A 72 -13.04 20.74 -9.47
N GLN A 73 -12.76 20.29 -8.24
CA GLN A 73 -11.39 20.17 -7.73
C GLN A 73 -10.64 18.95 -8.30
N ARG A 74 -11.28 18.10 -9.10
CA ARG A 74 -10.62 16.94 -9.71
C ARG A 74 -9.35 17.29 -10.49
N GLN A 75 -9.37 18.37 -11.28
CA GLN A 75 -8.23 18.83 -12.07
C GLN A 75 -7.09 19.31 -11.16
N ASP A 76 -7.47 20.01 -10.10
CA ASP A 76 -6.61 20.58 -9.07
C ASP A 76 -5.78 19.53 -8.31
N PHE A 77 -6.28 18.30 -8.26
CA PHE A 77 -5.60 17.14 -7.69
C PHE A 77 -4.98 16.24 -8.76
N LEU A 78 -5.03 16.58 -10.05
CA LEU A 78 -4.61 15.75 -11.18
C LEU A 78 -5.37 14.41 -11.29
N LEU A 79 -6.66 14.37 -10.91
CA LEU A 79 -7.50 13.18 -11.06
C LEU A 79 -7.89 12.89 -12.51
N ASP A 80 -7.78 13.86 -13.41
CA ASP A 80 -8.01 13.64 -14.86
C ASP A 80 -6.90 12.81 -15.50
N GLU A 81 -5.67 13.01 -15.02
CA GLU A 81 -4.48 12.27 -15.48
C GLU A 81 -4.24 11.00 -14.66
N HIS A 82 -4.54 11.05 -13.35
CA HIS A 82 -4.30 9.96 -12.41
C HIS A 82 -5.54 9.71 -11.53
N PRO A 83 -6.57 9.02 -12.06
CA PRO A 83 -7.89 8.83 -11.40
C PRO A 83 -7.86 7.72 -10.33
N THR A 84 -6.89 7.76 -9.42
CA THR A 84 -6.69 6.74 -8.38
C THR A 84 -6.39 7.38 -7.03
N THR A 85 -6.56 6.62 -5.95
CA THR A 85 -6.15 7.04 -4.60
C THR A 85 -4.63 7.14 -4.43
N SER A 86 -3.83 6.75 -5.44
CA SER A 86 -2.37 6.82 -5.33
C SER A 86 -1.88 8.20 -4.92
N GLY A 87 -1.04 8.18 -3.89
CA GLY A 87 -0.41 9.37 -3.34
C GLY A 87 -1.30 10.17 -2.42
N PHE A 88 -2.56 9.78 -2.22
CA PHE A 88 -3.36 10.31 -1.13
C PHE A 88 -2.92 9.68 0.20
N ALA A 89 -2.96 10.46 1.27
CA ALA A 89 -2.92 9.93 2.62
C ALA A 89 -3.79 10.79 3.51
N ALA A 90 -4.59 10.14 4.36
CA ALA A 90 -5.31 10.82 5.45
C ALA A 90 -4.73 10.47 6.81
N GLY A 91 -4.92 11.35 7.79
CA GLY A 91 -4.47 11.11 9.16
C GLY A 91 -4.85 12.24 10.11
N PHE A 92 -4.44 12.08 11.38
CA PHE A 92 -4.83 12.99 12.47
C PHE A 92 -3.70 13.95 12.89
N ASP A 93 -2.53 13.84 12.26
CA ASP A 93 -1.36 14.69 12.47
C ASP A 93 -0.89 15.21 11.12
N HIS A 94 -0.79 16.54 10.98
CA HIS A 94 -0.55 17.21 9.71
C HIS A 94 0.77 16.74 9.06
N SER A 95 1.87 16.83 9.81
CA SER A 95 3.22 16.50 9.34
C SER A 95 3.36 15.01 9.02
N LYS A 96 2.80 14.13 9.87
CA LYS A 96 2.83 12.67 9.62
C LYS A 96 1.97 12.28 8.42
N THR A 97 0.85 12.96 8.20
CA THR A 97 -0.03 12.70 7.04
C THR A 97 0.67 13.10 5.74
N PHE A 98 1.29 14.28 5.71
CA PHE A 98 2.14 14.69 4.58
C PHE A 98 3.24 13.66 4.31
N LEU A 99 3.95 13.23 5.36
CA LEU A 99 5.04 12.25 5.22
C LEU A 99 4.53 10.91 4.68
N ARG A 100 3.34 10.45 5.08
CA ARG A 100 2.73 9.22 4.56
C ARG A 100 2.39 9.36 3.07
N ALA A 101 1.80 10.48 2.64
CA ALA A 101 1.53 10.75 1.24
C ALA A 101 2.84 10.77 0.41
N LEU A 102 3.89 11.39 0.94
CA LEU A 102 5.22 11.41 0.32
C LEU A 102 5.83 10.00 0.22
N CYS A 103 5.74 9.19 1.27
CA CYS A 103 6.19 7.80 1.25
C CYS A 103 5.46 7.02 0.15
N GLU A 104 4.13 7.10 0.09
CA GLU A 104 3.37 6.38 -0.93
C GLU A 104 3.74 6.81 -2.35
N ALA A 105 3.85 8.13 -2.60
CA ALA A 105 4.26 8.64 -3.91
C ALA A 105 5.66 8.12 -4.32
N THR A 106 6.60 8.13 -3.37
CA THR A 106 7.95 7.58 -3.56
C THR A 106 7.90 6.09 -3.84
N GLU A 107 7.05 5.36 -3.13
CA GLU A 107 6.87 3.91 -3.27
C GLU A 107 6.35 3.53 -4.66
N ARG A 108 5.32 4.23 -5.15
CA ARG A 108 4.78 4.00 -6.51
C ARG A 108 5.82 4.30 -7.59
N TRP A 109 6.62 5.36 -7.40
CA TRP A 109 7.72 5.67 -8.30
C TRP A 109 8.79 4.58 -8.30
N LEU A 110 9.22 4.13 -7.12
CA LEU A 110 10.24 3.08 -6.95
C LEU A 110 9.79 1.75 -7.58
N TRP A 111 8.54 1.34 -7.38
CA TRP A 111 7.96 0.18 -8.07
C TRP A 111 8.04 0.31 -9.58
N SER A 112 7.66 1.47 -10.10
CA SER A 112 7.68 1.69 -11.56
C SER A 112 9.11 1.65 -12.10
N LYS A 113 10.08 2.27 -11.42
CA LYS A 113 11.49 2.19 -11.81
C LYS A 113 12.02 0.77 -11.74
N TRP A 114 11.75 0.06 -10.65
CA TRP A 114 12.20 -1.31 -10.50
C TRP A 114 11.63 -2.21 -11.60
N ILE A 115 10.31 -2.32 -11.70
CA ILE A 115 9.66 -3.34 -12.54
C ILE A 115 9.54 -2.91 -14.00
N ASP A 116 9.21 -1.66 -14.28
CA ASP A 116 8.95 -1.21 -15.65
C ASP A 116 10.20 -0.74 -16.38
N GLU A 117 11.20 -0.25 -15.65
CA GLU A 117 12.41 0.36 -16.23
C GLU A 117 13.68 -0.43 -15.94
N GLY A 118 13.57 -1.54 -15.19
CA GLY A 118 14.65 -2.50 -14.96
C GLY A 118 15.70 -2.03 -13.96
N PHE A 119 15.34 -1.16 -13.00
CA PHE A 119 16.26 -0.75 -11.93
C PHE A 119 16.42 -1.83 -10.86
N PHE A 120 17.64 -2.05 -10.40
CA PHE A 120 17.98 -3.14 -9.50
C PHE A 120 17.68 -2.78 -8.04
N VAL A 121 16.91 -3.64 -7.38
CA VAL A 121 16.70 -3.64 -5.92
C VAL A 121 17.32 -4.91 -5.33
N PRO A 122 18.35 -4.79 -4.46
CA PRO A 122 19.08 -5.95 -3.99
C PRO A 122 18.23 -6.80 -3.04
N SER A 123 18.40 -8.13 -3.16
CA SER A 123 17.89 -9.07 -2.18
C SER A 123 18.69 -8.98 -0.90
N ILE A 124 18.01 -9.15 0.23
CA ILE A 124 18.63 -9.19 1.55
C ILE A 124 18.14 -10.41 2.32
N SER A 125 18.94 -10.85 3.30
CA SER A 125 18.52 -11.82 4.29
C SER A 125 18.06 -11.09 5.54
N ILE A 126 16.89 -11.46 6.07
CA ILE A 126 16.40 -10.94 7.36
C ILE A 126 16.49 -12.06 8.39
N PRO A 127 17.12 -11.81 9.55
CA PRO A 127 17.12 -12.78 10.64
C PRO A 127 15.70 -12.93 11.21
N LEU A 128 15.09 -14.11 11.03
CA LEU A 128 13.71 -14.39 11.48
C LEU A 128 13.52 -14.19 13.00
N GLN A 129 14.60 -14.33 13.77
CA GLN A 129 14.59 -14.08 15.22
C GLN A 129 14.28 -12.62 15.60
N ASN A 130 14.49 -11.67 14.68
CA ASN A 130 14.25 -10.25 14.92
C ASN A 130 12.83 -9.82 14.57
N MET A 131 12.00 -10.73 14.06
CA MET A 131 10.62 -10.44 13.72
C MET A 131 9.73 -10.49 14.96
N THR A 132 8.68 -9.70 14.94
CA THR A 132 7.58 -9.73 15.91
C THR A 132 6.72 -10.99 15.72
N PRO A 133 5.92 -11.40 16.73
CA PRO A 133 4.95 -12.48 16.57
C PRO A 133 4.00 -12.26 15.39
N LEU A 134 3.54 -11.02 15.19
CA LEU A 134 2.66 -10.65 14.07
C LEU A 134 3.31 -10.88 12.70
N GLU A 135 4.57 -10.50 12.54
CA GLU A 135 5.31 -10.74 11.29
C GLU A 135 5.53 -12.23 11.03
N ARG A 136 5.89 -13.00 12.07
CA ARG A 136 6.02 -14.45 11.96
C ARG A 136 4.71 -15.12 11.59
N PHE A 137 3.58 -14.65 12.13
CA PHE A 137 2.26 -15.13 11.75
C PHE A 137 2.03 -14.96 10.25
N PHE A 138 2.23 -13.77 9.69
CA PHE A 138 2.05 -13.56 8.26
C PHE A 138 3.02 -14.39 7.42
N LEU A 139 4.28 -14.50 7.84
CA LEU A 139 5.28 -15.31 7.15
C LEU A 139 4.92 -16.79 7.07
N SER A 140 4.30 -17.33 8.11
CA SER A 140 3.96 -18.76 8.18
C SER A 140 2.95 -19.22 7.12
N HIS A 141 2.28 -18.28 6.43
CA HIS A 141 1.33 -18.59 5.37
C HIS A 141 1.99 -18.85 4.01
N PHE A 142 3.26 -18.43 3.85
CA PHE A 142 4.04 -18.61 2.63
C PHE A 142 4.96 -19.82 2.73
N ASP A 143 5.22 -20.49 1.60
CA ASP A 143 6.19 -21.59 1.55
C ASP A 143 7.62 -21.06 1.61
N SER A 144 7.84 -19.86 1.06
CA SER A 144 9.09 -19.11 1.18
C SER A 144 8.84 -17.62 0.98
N THR A 145 9.80 -16.78 1.39
CA THR A 145 9.74 -15.33 1.19
C THR A 145 11.06 -14.78 0.70
N GLN A 146 11.00 -13.80 -0.21
CA GLN A 146 12.17 -13.00 -0.59
C GLN A 146 12.01 -11.57 -0.08
N PHE A 147 13.08 -11.04 0.49
CA PHE A 147 13.14 -9.65 0.94
C PHE A 147 14.11 -8.86 0.09
N ARG A 148 13.71 -7.63 -0.24
CA ARG A 148 14.54 -6.69 -0.98
C ARG A 148 14.52 -5.35 -0.27
N LYS A 149 15.66 -4.68 -0.23
CA LYS A 149 15.79 -3.36 0.40
C LYS A 149 16.74 -2.49 -0.38
N MET A 150 16.40 -1.22 -0.54
CA MET A 150 17.35 -0.20 -0.99
C MET A 150 17.12 1.10 -0.23
N SER A 151 18.11 1.97 -0.26
CA SER A 151 17.97 3.36 0.12
C SER A 151 18.22 4.26 -1.09
N ILE A 152 17.50 5.37 -1.15
CA ILE A 152 17.69 6.41 -2.17
C ILE A 152 17.63 7.78 -1.50
N THR A 153 18.48 8.69 -1.95
CA THR A 153 18.40 10.10 -1.55
C THR A 153 17.40 10.80 -2.44
N ILE A 154 16.41 11.46 -1.84
CA ILE A 154 15.40 12.24 -2.53
C ILE A 154 15.50 13.72 -2.14
N ASP A 155 14.97 14.58 -3.00
CA ASP A 155 14.67 15.96 -2.63
C ASP A 155 13.30 16.01 -1.95
N HIS A 156 13.30 15.95 -0.63
CA HIS A 156 12.14 16.16 0.21
C HIS A 156 11.60 17.59 0.05
N PRO A 157 10.32 17.77 -0.29
CA PRO A 157 9.74 19.10 -0.59
C PRO A 157 9.87 20.12 0.54
N ILE A 158 9.94 19.66 1.80
CA ILE A 158 10.00 20.51 3.00
C ILE A 158 11.41 20.64 3.60
N THR A 159 12.18 19.55 3.69
CA THR A 159 13.42 19.49 4.50
C THR A 159 14.68 19.48 3.64
N GLY A 160 14.57 19.55 2.32
CA GLY A 160 15.72 19.46 1.42
C GLY A 160 16.05 18.01 1.10
N LYS A 161 17.25 17.52 1.42
CA LYS A 161 17.62 16.12 1.10
C LYS A 161 17.20 15.17 2.21
N ALA A 162 16.60 14.04 1.86
CA ALA A 162 16.25 12.97 2.79
C ALA A 162 16.58 11.59 2.21
N THR A 163 16.89 10.63 3.08
CA THR A 163 17.06 9.23 2.69
C THR A 163 15.72 8.51 2.82
N ALA A 164 15.21 7.98 1.71
CA ALA A 164 14.08 7.07 1.70
C ALA A 164 14.59 5.62 1.70
N TYR A 165 13.98 4.78 2.53
CA TYR A 165 14.23 3.34 2.59
C TYR A 165 13.05 2.63 1.93
N PHE A 166 13.32 1.90 0.85
CA PHE A 166 12.36 1.06 0.16
C PHE A 166 12.55 -0.39 0.57
N ALA A 167 11.49 -1.01 1.06
CA ALA A 167 11.47 -2.41 1.44
C ALA A 167 10.36 -3.14 0.69
N VAL A 168 10.66 -4.34 0.21
CA VAL A 168 9.71 -5.20 -0.50
C VAL A 168 9.77 -6.60 0.10
N CYS A 169 8.61 -7.16 0.37
CA CYS A 169 8.43 -8.58 0.66
C CYS A 169 7.73 -9.25 -0.53
N LEU A 170 8.26 -10.39 -0.96
CA LEU A 170 7.65 -11.25 -1.95
C LEU A 170 7.30 -12.57 -1.26
N GLY A 171 6.03 -12.75 -0.90
CA GLY A 171 5.53 -14.00 -0.34
C GLY A 171 5.25 -15.02 -1.43
N ILE A 172 5.82 -16.22 -1.36
CA ILE A 172 5.69 -17.27 -2.38
C ILE A 172 4.84 -18.41 -1.81
N LYS A 173 3.77 -18.80 -2.52
CA LYS A 173 2.88 -19.90 -2.14
C LYS A 173 2.54 -20.75 -3.37
N GLY A 174 3.04 -21.98 -3.43
CA GLY A 174 2.91 -22.86 -4.60
C GLY A 174 3.49 -22.21 -5.86
N ASN A 175 2.61 -21.95 -6.84
CA ASN A 175 2.95 -21.24 -8.08
C ASN A 175 2.66 -19.73 -8.03
N GLY A 176 2.23 -19.21 -6.88
CA GLY A 176 1.90 -17.81 -6.69
C GLY A 176 3.02 -16.99 -6.04
N ILE A 177 2.99 -15.69 -6.31
CA ILE A 177 3.85 -14.67 -5.68
C ILE A 177 3.04 -13.43 -5.35
N PHE A 178 3.17 -12.98 -4.10
CA PHE A 178 2.35 -11.93 -3.51
C PHE A 178 3.27 -10.81 -3.01
N PRO A 179 3.34 -9.67 -3.71
CA PRO A 179 4.19 -8.57 -3.29
C PRO A 179 3.52 -7.74 -2.21
N GLY A 180 4.34 -7.14 -1.36
CA GLY A 180 3.99 -6.00 -0.53
C GLY A 180 5.21 -5.10 -0.37
N SER A 181 4.99 -3.82 -0.08
CA SER A 181 6.08 -2.84 -0.05
C SER A 181 5.88 -1.78 1.01
N ARG A 182 6.96 -1.07 1.30
CA ARG A 182 6.93 0.10 2.19
C ARG A 182 8.05 1.05 1.83
N VAL A 183 7.75 2.33 1.80
CA VAL A 183 8.73 3.41 1.94
C VAL A 183 8.67 4.05 3.33
N SER A 184 9.84 4.30 3.92
CA SER A 184 9.99 5.04 5.17
C SER A 184 11.16 6.03 5.06
N PHE A 185 11.04 7.18 5.73
CA PHE A 185 12.13 8.16 5.88
C PHE A 185 12.91 8.00 7.19
N VAL A 186 12.52 7.00 7.98
CA VAL A 186 13.20 6.58 9.20
C VAL A 186 13.53 5.11 9.03
N GLU A 187 14.71 4.68 9.47
CA GLU A 187 15.06 3.27 9.48
C GLU A 187 14.36 2.56 10.65
N ASP A 188 13.05 2.34 10.49
CA ASP A 188 12.17 1.70 11.46
C ASP A 188 11.86 0.24 11.08
N ASN A 189 10.79 -0.34 11.65
CA ASN A 189 10.37 -1.68 11.24
C ASN A 189 9.76 -1.63 9.82
N LEU A 190 10.58 -1.90 8.81
CA LEU A 190 10.19 -1.87 7.41
C LEU A 190 9.32 -3.05 6.96
N TRP A 191 9.08 -4.07 7.79
CA TRP A 191 8.62 -5.39 7.31
C TRP A 191 7.17 -5.76 7.64
N VAL A 192 6.60 -5.22 8.73
CA VAL A 192 5.17 -5.47 9.08
C VAL A 192 4.26 -5.13 7.91
N HIS A 193 4.38 -3.92 7.35
CA HIS A 193 3.48 -3.45 6.30
C HIS A 193 3.60 -4.27 4.99
N PRO A 194 4.80 -4.50 4.42
CA PRO A 194 4.95 -5.40 3.27
C PRO A 194 4.38 -6.81 3.50
N LEU A 195 4.55 -7.36 4.70
CA LEU A 195 4.06 -8.70 5.02
C LEU A 195 2.53 -8.75 5.11
N VAL A 196 1.92 -7.73 5.73
CA VAL A 196 0.46 -7.56 5.77
C VAL A 196 -0.12 -7.47 4.37
N GLU A 197 0.49 -6.66 3.49
CA GLU A 197 0.03 -6.50 2.11
C GLU A 197 0.16 -7.80 1.31
N ALA A 198 1.31 -8.47 1.38
CA ALA A 198 1.50 -9.76 0.73
C ALA A 198 0.48 -10.79 1.22
N TYR A 199 0.23 -10.85 2.53
CA TYR A 199 -0.77 -11.74 3.10
C TYR A 199 -2.19 -11.40 2.64
N ARG A 200 -2.55 -10.11 2.59
CA ARG A 200 -3.85 -9.66 2.06
C ARG A 200 -4.05 -10.10 0.61
N HIS A 201 -3.03 -10.00 -0.22
CA HIS A 201 -3.10 -10.49 -1.61
C HIS A 201 -3.29 -12.00 -1.68
N LEU A 202 -2.61 -12.77 -0.82
CA LEU A 202 -2.84 -14.21 -0.71
C LEU A 202 -4.28 -14.54 -0.26
N ASP A 203 -4.82 -13.79 0.70
CA ASP A 203 -6.19 -13.96 1.19
C ASP A 203 -7.23 -13.67 0.09
N ILE A 204 -7.06 -12.57 -0.66
CA ILE A 204 -7.89 -12.24 -1.84
C ILE A 204 -7.82 -13.38 -2.86
N PHE A 205 -6.61 -13.86 -3.18
CA PHE A 205 -6.42 -14.97 -4.10
C PHE A 205 -7.17 -16.23 -3.64
N ASN A 206 -7.06 -16.60 -2.36
CA ASN A 206 -7.67 -17.81 -1.82
C ASN A 206 -9.21 -17.72 -1.76
N LYS A 207 -9.76 -16.53 -1.56
CA LYS A 207 -11.20 -16.28 -1.45
C LYS A 207 -11.89 -15.98 -2.79
N ARG A 208 -11.14 -15.88 -3.89
CA ARG A 208 -11.70 -15.62 -5.22
C ARG A 208 -12.73 -16.68 -5.60
N ASP A 209 -13.77 -16.25 -6.30
CA ASP A 209 -14.67 -17.16 -7.00
C ASP A 209 -13.91 -17.80 -8.17
N LYS A 210 -13.68 -19.11 -8.10
CA LYS A 210 -12.90 -19.85 -9.11
C LYS A 210 -13.67 -20.07 -10.41
N ASP A 211 -15.00 -19.93 -10.39
CA ASP A 211 -15.86 -20.08 -11.56
C ASP A 211 -16.04 -18.75 -12.30
N ARG A 212 -15.69 -17.62 -11.66
CA ARG A 212 -15.73 -16.28 -12.25
C ARG A 212 -14.55 -16.07 -13.20
N ALA A 213 -14.82 -15.51 -14.38
CA ALA A 213 -13.76 -15.20 -15.34
C ALA A 213 -12.89 -14.05 -14.83
N LEU A 214 -11.58 -14.09 -15.12
CA LEU A 214 -10.62 -13.08 -14.68
C LEU A 214 -11.06 -11.66 -15.05
N ALA A 215 -11.59 -11.47 -16.27
CA ALA A 215 -12.03 -10.18 -16.79
C ALA A 215 -13.19 -9.55 -15.99
N ASP A 216 -13.90 -10.34 -15.18
CA ASP A 216 -15.00 -9.84 -14.36
C ASP A 216 -14.52 -9.20 -13.05
N PHE A 217 -13.30 -9.51 -12.59
CA PHE A 217 -12.73 -8.93 -11.38
C PHE A 217 -12.28 -7.49 -11.62
N ASP A 218 -12.16 -6.69 -10.56
CA ASP A 218 -11.50 -5.39 -10.69
C ASP A 218 -10.01 -5.59 -11.05
N PHE A 219 -9.41 -4.53 -11.58
CA PHE A 219 -8.08 -4.62 -12.15
C PHE A 219 -6.96 -4.96 -11.13
N ILE A 220 -7.11 -4.61 -9.85
CA ILE A 220 -6.15 -5.01 -8.81
C ILE A 220 -6.28 -6.51 -8.58
N ASP A 221 -7.50 -6.98 -8.39
CA ASP A 221 -7.79 -8.40 -8.18
C ASP A 221 -7.33 -9.24 -9.37
N GLN A 222 -7.48 -8.75 -10.60
CA GLN A 222 -6.94 -9.41 -11.79
C GLN A 222 -5.43 -9.66 -11.69
N ARG A 223 -4.66 -8.68 -11.22
CA ARG A 223 -3.21 -8.84 -11.02
C ARG A 223 -2.88 -9.83 -9.91
N ILE A 224 -3.57 -9.72 -8.78
CA ILE A 224 -3.40 -10.63 -7.64
C ILE A 224 -3.68 -12.07 -8.09
N ILE A 225 -4.75 -12.29 -8.84
CA ILE A 225 -5.13 -13.61 -9.35
C ILE A 225 -4.11 -14.13 -10.35
N TYR A 226 -3.70 -13.29 -11.32
CA TYR A 226 -2.70 -13.67 -12.31
C TYR A 226 -1.38 -14.09 -11.64
N PHE A 227 -0.81 -13.26 -10.75
CA PHE A 227 0.45 -13.59 -10.10
C PHE A 227 0.33 -14.63 -8.98
N GLY A 228 -0.89 -14.90 -8.50
CA GLY A 228 -1.18 -16.07 -7.66
C GLY A 228 -1.01 -17.40 -8.38
N GLU A 229 -0.91 -17.41 -9.72
CA GLU A 229 -0.70 -18.60 -10.55
C GLU A 229 0.58 -18.54 -11.40
N ASN A 230 1.20 -17.36 -11.55
CA ASN A 230 2.27 -17.10 -12.51
C ASN A 230 3.57 -16.55 -11.87
N LYS A 231 4.08 -17.17 -10.79
CA LYS A 231 5.32 -16.70 -10.12
C LYS A 231 6.52 -16.59 -11.06
N GLU A 232 6.67 -17.50 -12.01
CA GLU A 232 7.82 -17.51 -12.92
C GLU A 232 7.85 -16.27 -13.80
N HIS A 233 6.68 -15.74 -14.19
CA HIS A 233 6.60 -14.48 -14.91
C HIS A 233 7.18 -13.34 -14.07
N ALA A 234 6.72 -13.18 -12.82
CA ALA A 234 7.26 -12.15 -11.93
C ALA A 234 8.76 -12.30 -11.67
N LEU A 235 9.23 -13.53 -11.40
CA LEU A 235 10.65 -13.80 -11.15
C LEU A 235 11.50 -13.48 -12.38
N ASN A 236 11.01 -13.80 -13.58
CA ASN A 236 11.69 -13.44 -14.83
C ASN A 236 11.78 -11.92 -14.99
N THR A 237 10.71 -11.16 -14.79
CA THR A 237 10.71 -9.69 -14.81
C THR A 237 11.70 -9.10 -13.81
N ILE A 238 11.71 -9.62 -12.58
CA ILE A 238 12.66 -9.16 -11.54
C ILE A 238 14.11 -9.50 -11.94
N SER A 239 14.34 -10.67 -12.53
CA SER A 239 15.68 -11.12 -12.89
C SER A 239 16.36 -10.24 -13.94
N THR A 240 15.58 -9.59 -14.82
CA THR A 240 16.07 -8.66 -15.85
C THR A 240 16.38 -7.26 -15.32
N CYS A 241 16.03 -6.95 -14.08
CA CYS A 241 16.28 -5.64 -13.47
C CYS A 241 17.76 -5.51 -13.06
N LYS A 242 18.56 -4.80 -13.85
CA LYS A 242 20.03 -4.70 -13.67
C LYS A 242 20.58 -3.27 -13.55
N ARG A 243 19.78 -2.24 -13.81
CA ARG A 243 20.25 -0.84 -13.82
C ARG A 243 20.48 -0.35 -12.40
N THR A 244 21.61 0.28 -12.14
CA THR A 244 21.98 0.76 -10.79
C THR A 244 22.09 2.28 -10.69
N ASP A 245 22.03 2.97 -11.83
CA ASP A 245 22.10 4.42 -11.98
C ASP A 245 20.74 5.07 -11.72
N TRP A 246 20.23 4.94 -10.50
CA TRP A 246 18.90 5.41 -10.12
C TRP A 246 18.68 6.90 -10.45
N PRO A 247 17.61 7.24 -11.20
CA PRO A 247 17.32 8.62 -11.52
C PRO A 247 16.89 9.37 -10.27
N LYS A 248 16.96 10.70 -10.34
CA LYS A 248 16.42 11.55 -9.29
C LYS A 248 14.90 11.59 -9.38
N ILE A 249 14.23 11.31 -8.27
CA ILE A 249 12.77 11.51 -8.16
C ILE A 249 12.46 13.01 -8.17
N THR A 250 11.38 13.38 -8.86
CA THR A 250 10.79 14.71 -8.82
C THR A 250 9.30 14.55 -8.53
N TYR A 251 8.70 15.55 -7.87
CA TYR A 251 7.28 15.53 -7.52
C TYR A 251 6.52 16.51 -8.39
N LYS A 252 5.53 16.01 -9.14
CA LYS A 252 4.66 16.80 -10.01
C LYS A 252 3.52 17.46 -9.22
N LEU A 253 3.12 16.86 -8.11
CA LEU A 253 2.06 17.38 -7.24
C LEU A 253 2.43 17.21 -5.78
N THR A 254 2.20 18.26 -5.00
CA THR A 254 2.22 18.24 -3.53
C THR A 254 1.11 19.17 -3.05
N LYS A 255 -0.02 18.61 -2.63
CA LYS A 255 -1.23 19.41 -2.34
C LYS A 255 -1.99 18.90 -1.12
N GLU A 256 -2.36 19.82 -0.24
CA GLU A 256 -3.27 19.57 0.88
C GLU A 256 -4.71 19.83 0.43
N TYR A 257 -5.64 18.96 0.85
CA TYR A 257 -7.06 19.23 0.75
C TYR A 257 -7.54 19.97 2.02
N PRO A 258 -8.27 21.09 1.89
CA PRO A 258 -8.73 21.84 3.04
C PRO A 258 -9.79 21.07 3.83
N THR A 259 -9.47 20.69 5.05
CA THR A 259 -10.37 20.02 6.00
C THR A 259 -10.72 20.92 7.19
N ASN A 260 -11.56 20.44 8.10
CA ASN A 260 -11.89 21.10 9.36
C ASN A 260 -10.77 21.00 10.45
N LYS A 261 -9.56 20.56 10.08
CA LYS A 261 -8.39 20.34 10.96
C LYS A 261 -8.51 19.22 12.01
N GLN A 262 -9.60 18.45 12.03
CA GLN A 262 -9.68 17.24 12.87
C GLN A 262 -8.93 16.06 12.25
N TYR A 263 -8.82 16.06 10.93
CA TYR A 263 -8.04 15.16 10.11
C TYR A 263 -7.43 15.97 8.97
N TYR A 264 -6.41 15.42 8.34
CA TYR A 264 -5.70 16.02 7.21
C TYR A 264 -5.76 15.08 6.03
N LEU A 265 -5.72 15.63 4.83
CA LEU A 265 -5.60 14.85 3.60
C LEU A 265 -4.58 15.53 2.70
N TRP A 266 -3.57 14.78 2.31
CA TRP A 266 -2.55 15.22 1.38
C TRP A 266 -2.58 14.35 0.13
N ARG A 267 -2.25 14.94 -1.01
CA ARG A 267 -1.88 14.21 -2.23
C ARG A 267 -0.48 14.58 -2.67
N VAL A 268 0.38 13.59 -2.84
CA VAL A 268 1.70 13.74 -3.45
C VAL A 268 1.81 12.81 -4.65
N LEU A 269 2.30 13.31 -5.79
CA LEU A 269 2.54 12.49 -6.97
C LEU A 269 3.98 12.70 -7.45
N ALA A 270 4.69 11.60 -7.64
CA ALA A 270 5.98 11.62 -8.33
C ALA A 270 5.77 11.84 -9.83
N ASP A 271 6.76 12.41 -10.50
CA ASP A 271 6.79 12.50 -11.94
C ASP A 271 7.35 11.22 -12.58
N ASN A 272 7.02 10.97 -13.84
CA ASN A 272 7.55 9.86 -14.65
C ASN A 272 7.43 8.47 -13.97
N TYR A 273 6.29 8.18 -13.34
CA TYR A 273 5.92 6.84 -12.88
C TYR A 273 4.74 6.31 -13.69
N LYS A 274 4.71 4.99 -13.91
CA LYS A 274 3.52 4.32 -14.46
C LYS A 274 2.59 3.94 -13.31
N GLY A 275 1.42 4.57 -13.26
CA GLY A 275 0.42 4.29 -12.23
C GLY A 275 -0.04 2.84 -12.26
N TRP A 276 -0.48 2.28 -11.13
CA TRP A 276 -0.90 0.88 -11.07
C TRP A 276 -2.05 0.59 -12.05
N HIS A 277 -3.02 1.49 -12.19
CA HIS A 277 -4.12 1.41 -13.18
C HIS A 277 -3.67 1.37 -14.66
N GLN A 278 -2.39 1.59 -14.94
CA GLN A 278 -1.82 1.54 -16.29
C GLN A 278 -1.17 0.17 -16.56
N GLY A 279 -1.23 -0.26 -17.82
CA GLY A 279 -0.70 -1.54 -18.29
C GLY A 279 -1.71 -2.69 -18.15
N CYS A 280 -1.26 -3.91 -18.43
CA CYS A 280 -2.07 -5.12 -18.37
C CYS A 280 -2.06 -5.76 -16.97
N TYR A 281 -2.87 -6.82 -16.79
CA TYR A 281 -2.92 -7.59 -15.53
C TYR A 281 -1.64 -8.41 -15.28
N ASP A 282 -0.77 -8.57 -16.28
CA ASP A 282 0.50 -9.30 -16.21
C ASP A 282 1.70 -8.40 -15.88
N ARG A 283 1.45 -7.13 -15.53
CA ARG A 283 2.47 -6.21 -15.02
C ARG A 283 2.66 -6.43 -13.51
N PHE A 284 3.86 -6.86 -13.09
CA PHE A 284 4.17 -7.23 -11.70
C PHE A 284 4.32 -6.02 -10.76
N VAL A 285 3.24 -5.26 -10.53
CA VAL A 285 3.20 -4.16 -9.57
C VAL A 285 1.85 -4.14 -8.84
N TYR A 286 1.87 -3.63 -7.61
CA TYR A 286 0.67 -3.22 -6.87
C TYR A 286 0.45 -1.72 -7.00
#